data_AF-A0A1V4H386-F1
#
_entry.id   AF-A0A1V4H386-F1
#
_cell.length_a   1.000
_cell.length_b   1.000
_cell.length_c   1.000
_cell.angle_alpha   90.00
_cell.angle_beta   90.00
_cell.angle_gamma   90.00
#
_symmetry.space_group_name_H-M   'P 1'
#
loop_
_entity.id
_entity.type
_entity.pdbx_description
1 polymer ?
#
loop_
_entity_poly.entity_id
_entity_poly.type
_entity_poly.pdbx_seq_one_letter_code
_entity_poly.pdbx_strand_id
1 'polypeptide(L)'
;MTNDNQKFITRYKLFLNKPPAVYLDKTYFPSYTYIALLRTQRLWHLELLQLNDKEKIRKELTRELSILKNQLKHSSDFLQKLRINWLIQNNLQVIIFSNRYLSINFDAINYLTTDEKSLELPLAYEFMFHKSLMEKQIEKMTFNDYKHIDTYNGIANYFVNQIGISEKSENEIGKYQITYQQEEYLIKINEEDNFTGFQLANSGMINYADYIQELNETNNIINITNYILTNDKKHLKDVFGLNDDKIELGDDEICILIPKPRRNETKNCVYL
;
A
#
# COMPACT_ATOMS: atom_id res chain seq x y z
N MET A 1 3.76 -34.30 20.78
CA MET A 1 3.96 -32.83 20.74
C MET A 1 3.14 -32.25 21.89
N THR A 2 3.67 -31.29 22.65
CA THR A 2 2.88 -30.60 23.68
C THR A 2 1.74 -29.81 23.03
N ASN A 3 0.64 -29.60 23.75
CA ASN A 3 -0.52 -28.84 23.28
C ASN A 3 -0.12 -27.44 22.76
N ASP A 4 0.84 -26.80 23.43
CA ASP A 4 1.36 -25.48 23.06
C ASP A 4 2.10 -25.48 21.72
N ASN A 5 2.90 -26.51 21.42
CA ASN A 5 3.58 -26.64 20.13
C ASN A 5 2.58 -26.82 18.99
N GLN A 6 1.49 -27.55 19.23
CA GLN A 6 0.46 -27.79 18.24
C GLN A 6 -0.38 -26.53 17.97
N LYS A 7 -0.65 -25.74 19.02
CA LYS A 7 -1.26 -24.41 18.92
C LYS A 7 -0.37 -23.44 18.13
N PHE A 8 0.92 -23.39 18.44
CA PHE A 8 1.90 -22.56 17.71
C PHE A 8 1.95 -22.93 16.22
N ILE A 9 2.11 -24.22 15.88
CA ILE A 9 2.15 -24.68 14.49
C ILE A 9 0.86 -24.31 13.73
N THR A 10 -0.29 -24.42 14.38
CA THR A 10 -1.59 -24.07 13.78
C THR A 10 -1.68 -22.57 13.49
N ARG A 11 -1.33 -21.72 14.46
CA ARG A 11 -1.28 -20.26 14.30
C ARG A 11 -0.29 -19.84 13.22
N TYR A 12 0.88 -20.47 13.21
CA TYR A 12 1.89 -20.21 12.20
C TYR A 12 1.44 -20.60 10.78
N LYS A 13 0.75 -21.74 10.63
CA LYS A 13 0.15 -22.13 9.33
C LYS A 13 -0.95 -21.17 8.89
N LEU A 14 -1.76 -20.65 9.81
CA LEU A 14 -2.74 -19.62 9.49
C LEU A 14 -2.05 -18.34 9.02
N PHE A 15 -1.04 -17.87 9.76
CA PHE A 15 -0.20 -16.74 9.40
C PHE A 15 0.43 -16.90 8.00
N LEU A 16 1.02 -18.07 7.70
CA LEU A 16 1.61 -18.36 6.39
C LEU A 16 0.62 -18.35 5.21
N ASN A 17 -0.65 -18.67 5.46
CA ASN A 17 -1.68 -18.78 4.43
C ASN A 17 -2.59 -17.55 4.33
N LYS A 18 -2.49 -16.62 5.29
CA LYS A 18 -3.21 -15.35 5.27
C LYS A 18 -2.25 -14.25 4.79
N PRO A 19 -2.50 -13.60 3.63
CA PRO A 19 -1.75 -12.42 3.23
C PRO A 19 -2.03 -11.26 4.20
N PRO A 20 -1.24 -10.16 4.15
CA PRO A 20 -1.55 -8.98 4.94
C PRO A 20 -3.00 -8.50 4.74
N ALA A 21 -3.57 -7.89 5.78
CA ALA A 21 -4.98 -7.48 5.92
C ALA A 21 -5.65 -6.92 4.65
N VAL A 22 -4.86 -6.25 3.81
CA VAL A 22 -5.28 -5.49 2.64
C VAL A 22 -5.65 -6.36 1.42
N TYR A 23 -5.28 -7.65 1.42
CA TYR A 23 -5.43 -8.50 0.24
C TYR A 23 -6.80 -9.15 0.06
N LEU A 24 -7.68 -9.14 1.08
CA LEU A 24 -8.89 -9.97 1.06
C LEU A 24 -10.01 -9.45 0.14
N ASP A 25 -9.92 -8.21 -0.36
CA ASP A 25 -11.01 -7.60 -1.14
C ASP A 25 -10.57 -6.88 -2.44
N LYS A 26 -9.36 -7.10 -2.95
CA LYS A 26 -8.89 -6.42 -4.18
C LYS A 26 -8.69 -7.39 -5.34
N THR A 27 -9.55 -7.22 -6.35
CA THR A 27 -9.51 -7.78 -7.71
C THR A 27 -8.30 -7.32 -8.55
N TYR A 28 -7.31 -6.64 -7.96
CA TYR A 28 -6.17 -6.11 -8.70
C TYR A 28 -4.91 -6.96 -8.47
N PHE A 29 -4.64 -7.79 -9.47
CA PHE A 29 -3.39 -8.48 -9.77
C PHE A 29 -2.62 -9.04 -8.56
N PRO A 30 -2.86 -10.30 -8.16
CA PRO A 30 -1.77 -11.12 -7.66
C PRO A 30 -0.79 -11.34 -8.82
N SER A 31 0.08 -10.39 -9.08
CA SER A 31 1.21 -10.67 -9.96
C SER A 31 1.95 -11.86 -9.35
N TYR A 32 2.16 -12.93 -10.12
CA TYR A 32 2.90 -14.11 -9.65
C TYR A 32 4.22 -13.73 -8.97
N THR A 33 4.84 -12.64 -9.44
CA THR A 33 6.00 -11.99 -8.83
C THR A 33 5.79 -11.61 -7.36
N TYR A 34 4.68 -10.97 -7.01
CA TYR A 34 4.41 -10.61 -5.61
C TYR A 34 4.17 -11.84 -4.72
N ILE A 35 3.38 -12.82 -5.19
CA ILE A 35 3.18 -14.06 -4.44
C ILE A 35 4.52 -14.78 -4.19
N ALA A 36 5.39 -14.82 -5.20
CA ALA A 36 6.72 -15.38 -5.07
C ALA A 36 7.55 -14.60 -4.04
N LEU A 37 7.59 -13.26 -4.11
CA LEU A 37 8.30 -12.41 -3.15
C LEU A 37 7.80 -12.62 -1.71
N LEU A 38 6.49 -12.63 -1.51
CA LEU A 38 5.86 -12.86 -0.20
C LEU A 38 6.24 -14.22 0.37
N ARG A 39 6.18 -15.28 -0.45
CA ARG A 39 6.58 -16.64 -0.03
C ARG A 39 8.07 -16.71 0.30
N THR A 40 8.92 -16.08 -0.49
CA THR A 40 10.36 -16.03 -0.23
C THR A 40 10.66 -15.30 1.08
N GLN A 41 10.01 -14.17 1.34
CA GLN A 41 10.17 -13.43 2.59
C GLN A 41 9.75 -14.28 3.80
N ARG A 42 8.60 -14.96 3.70
CA ARG A 42 8.10 -15.86 4.76
C ARG A 42 8.98 -17.09 4.97
N LEU A 43 9.59 -17.63 3.90
CA LEU A 43 10.56 -18.72 3.99
C LEU A 43 11.85 -18.27 4.68
N TRP A 44 12.34 -17.06 4.35
CA TRP A 44 13.47 -16.48 5.06
C TRP A 44 13.17 -16.28 6.55
N HIS A 45 11.96 -15.85 6.91
CA HIS A 45 11.52 -15.80 8.31
C HIS A 45 11.53 -17.18 8.96
N LEU A 46 11.07 -18.23 8.28
CA LEU A 46 11.18 -19.62 8.78
C LEU A 46 12.62 -20.00 9.12
N GLU A 47 13.56 -19.69 8.24
CA GLU A 47 14.98 -19.97 8.44
C GLU A 47 15.54 -19.19 9.64
N LEU A 48 15.15 -17.91 9.80
CA LEU A 48 15.53 -17.12 10.97
C LEU A 48 15.05 -17.75 12.28
N LEU A 49 13.82 -18.26 12.31
CA LEU A 49 13.25 -18.90 13.51
C LEU A 49 14.00 -20.17 13.91
N GLN A 50 14.63 -20.87 12.96
CA GLN A 50 15.44 -22.05 13.24
C GLN A 50 16.76 -21.71 13.96
N LEU A 51 17.21 -20.46 13.92
CA LEU A 51 18.43 -20.02 14.61
C LEU A 51 18.29 -20.10 16.14
N ASN A 52 17.05 -20.11 16.66
CA ASN A 52 16.75 -20.08 18.10
C ASN A 52 17.49 -18.96 18.86
N ASP A 53 17.79 -17.86 18.18
CA ASP A 53 18.49 -16.68 18.70
C ASP A 53 17.58 -15.45 18.55
N LYS A 54 16.90 -15.10 19.64
CA LYS A 54 15.93 -14.00 19.70
C LYS A 54 16.54 -12.66 19.33
N GLU A 55 17.78 -12.41 19.75
CA GLU A 55 18.47 -11.15 19.51
C GLU A 55 18.85 -11.01 18.03
N LYS A 56 19.31 -12.10 17.42
CA LYS A 56 19.59 -12.12 15.99
C LYS A 56 18.32 -11.99 15.15
N ILE A 57 17.24 -12.69 15.50
CA ILE A 57 15.94 -12.57 14.83
C ILE A 57 15.45 -11.12 14.90
N ARG A 58 15.51 -10.50 16.08
CA ARG A 58 15.16 -9.09 16.28
C ARG A 58 15.94 -8.18 15.35
N LYS A 59 17.28 -8.29 15.34
CA LYS A 59 18.16 -7.47 14.50
C LYS A 59 17.86 -7.63 13.02
N GLU A 60 17.65 -8.86 12.55
CA GLU A 60 17.40 -9.12 11.13
C GLU A 60 16.04 -8.59 10.67
N LEU A 61 14.97 -8.77 11.45
CA LEU A 61 13.64 -8.23 11.10
C LEU A 61 13.62 -6.70 11.11
N THR A 62 14.29 -6.06 12.08
CA THR A 62 14.44 -4.60 12.12
C THR A 62 15.30 -4.09 10.96
N ARG A 63 16.39 -4.80 10.62
CA ARG A 63 17.26 -4.46 9.49
C ARG A 63 16.50 -4.56 8.16
N GLU A 64 15.73 -5.64 7.98
CA GLU A 64 14.88 -5.81 6.80
C GLU A 64 13.87 -4.67 6.66
N LEU A 65 13.20 -4.30 7.76
CA LEU A 65 12.25 -3.18 7.75
C LEU A 65 12.91 -1.88 7.28
N SER A 66 14.10 -1.58 7.81
CA SER A 66 14.87 -0.40 7.42
C SER A 66 15.24 -0.40 5.93
N ILE A 67 15.68 -1.55 5.41
CA ILE A 67 16.00 -1.72 3.99
C ILE A 67 14.76 -1.49 3.13
N LEU A 68 13.63 -2.10 3.48
CA LEU A 68 12.39 -1.98 2.73
C LEU A 68 11.86 -0.55 2.72
N LYS A 69 11.89 0.15 3.87
CA LYS A 69 11.52 1.57 3.96
C LYS A 69 12.41 2.44 3.07
N ASN A 70 13.73 2.19 3.08
CA ASN A 70 14.66 2.90 2.19
C ASN A 70 14.39 2.60 0.71
N GLN A 71 14.07 1.35 0.35
CA GLN A 71 13.67 1.00 -1.02
C GLN A 71 12.35 1.68 -1.43
N LEU A 72 11.39 1.79 -0.51
CA LEU A 72 10.10 2.44 -0.76
C LEU A 72 10.29 3.93 -1.11
N LYS A 73 11.18 4.61 -0.40
CA LYS A 73 11.58 6.01 -0.67
C LYS A 73 12.11 6.20 -2.09
N HIS A 74 12.89 5.24 -2.58
CA HIS A 74 13.58 5.34 -3.88
C HIS A 74 12.90 4.57 -5.02
N SER A 75 11.68 4.08 -4.81
CA SER A 75 10.95 3.34 -5.84
C SER A 75 10.56 4.25 -7.00
N SER A 76 10.93 3.87 -8.23
CA SER A 76 10.74 4.67 -9.44
C SER A 76 9.43 4.40 -10.16
N ASP A 77 8.82 3.22 -9.96
CA ASP A 77 7.53 2.88 -10.56
C ASP A 77 6.49 2.45 -9.52
N PHE A 78 5.23 2.56 -9.89
CA PHE A 78 4.10 2.31 -8.99
C PHE A 78 4.01 0.89 -8.50
N LEU A 79 4.21 -0.09 -9.38
CA LEU A 79 4.07 -1.50 -9.04
C LEU A 79 5.18 -1.92 -8.09
N GLN A 80 6.40 -1.42 -8.31
CA GLN A 80 7.51 -1.61 -7.39
C GLN A 80 7.21 -0.99 -6.02
N LYS A 81 6.77 0.27 -5.99
CA LYS A 81 6.47 0.96 -4.73
C LYS A 81 5.38 0.22 -3.93
N LEU A 82 4.32 -0.24 -4.60
CA LEU A 82 3.26 -1.02 -3.99
C LEU A 82 3.76 -2.38 -3.46
N ARG A 83 4.58 -3.10 -4.23
CA ARG A 83 5.17 -4.37 -3.79
C ARG A 83 6.04 -4.20 -2.55
N ILE A 84 6.85 -3.16 -2.50
CA ILE A 84 7.69 -2.87 -1.33
C ILE A 84 6.81 -2.51 -0.13
N ASN A 85 5.77 -1.69 -0.33
CA ASN A 85 4.80 -1.37 0.72
C ASN A 85 4.18 -2.65 1.31
N TRP A 86 3.82 -3.61 0.47
CA TRP A 86 3.31 -4.91 0.92
C TRP A 86 4.33 -5.75 1.69
N LEU A 87 5.60 -5.73 1.27
CA LEU A 87 6.67 -6.43 2.00
C LEU A 87 6.93 -5.79 3.36
N ILE A 88 6.78 -4.46 3.48
CA ILE A 88 6.81 -3.75 4.77
C ILE A 88 5.68 -4.24 5.65
N GLN A 89 4.44 -4.26 5.14
CA GLN A 89 3.28 -4.75 5.90
C GLN A 89 3.47 -6.20 6.35
N ASN A 90 3.96 -7.08 5.48
CA ASN A 90 4.25 -8.47 5.87
C ASN A 90 5.34 -8.55 6.96
N ASN A 91 6.42 -7.77 6.86
CA ASN A 91 7.45 -7.75 7.90
C ASN A 91 6.91 -7.23 9.25
N LEU A 92 6.03 -6.23 9.25
CA LEU A 92 5.34 -5.76 10.47
C LEU A 92 4.49 -6.85 11.11
N GLN A 93 3.79 -7.66 10.31
CA GLN A 93 3.03 -8.80 10.83
C GLN A 93 3.94 -9.87 11.44
N VAL A 94 5.11 -10.11 10.85
CA VAL A 94 6.09 -11.08 11.36
C VAL A 94 6.70 -10.61 12.68
N ILE A 95 6.97 -9.31 12.79
CA ILE A 95 7.39 -8.68 14.05
C ILE A 95 6.33 -8.88 15.13
N ILE A 96 5.06 -8.64 14.81
CA ILE A 96 3.93 -8.87 15.73
C ILE A 96 3.86 -10.33 16.16
N PHE A 97 3.89 -11.27 15.21
CA PHE A 97 3.87 -12.70 15.48
C PHE A 97 5.03 -13.11 16.40
N SER A 98 6.23 -12.66 16.06
CA SER A 98 7.47 -12.94 16.82
C SER A 98 7.41 -12.37 18.24
N ASN A 99 6.85 -11.17 18.40
CA ASN A 99 6.67 -10.56 19.70
C ASN A 99 5.71 -11.37 20.58
N ARG A 100 4.51 -11.68 20.08
CA ARG A 100 3.49 -12.38 20.87
C ARG A 100 3.84 -13.83 21.17
N TYR A 101 4.36 -14.58 20.19
CA TYR A 101 4.49 -16.03 20.30
C TYR A 101 5.88 -16.52 20.64
N LEU A 102 6.91 -15.72 20.34
CA LEU A 102 8.30 -16.07 20.63
C LEU A 102 8.88 -15.20 21.75
N SER A 103 8.11 -14.26 22.28
CA SER A 103 8.52 -13.32 23.33
C SER A 103 9.80 -12.58 22.95
N ILE A 104 9.87 -12.10 21.71
CA ILE A 104 10.96 -11.28 21.20
C ILE A 104 10.55 -9.81 21.36
N ASN A 105 11.33 -9.02 22.11
CA ASN A 105 11.00 -7.62 22.39
C ASN A 105 11.53 -6.71 21.27
N PHE A 106 10.64 -5.95 20.62
CA PHE A 106 11.01 -4.96 19.61
C PHE A 106 10.76 -3.55 20.13
N ASP A 107 11.55 -2.59 19.64
CA ASP A 107 11.30 -1.17 19.87
C ASP A 107 10.11 -0.69 19.04
N ALA A 108 9.54 0.46 19.42
CA ALA A 108 8.51 1.11 18.62
C ALA A 108 9.03 1.46 17.22
N ILE A 109 8.18 1.21 16.22
CA ILE A 109 8.45 1.42 14.81
C ILE A 109 8.05 2.83 14.39
N ASN A 110 8.96 3.55 13.75
CA ASN A 110 8.67 4.86 13.18
C ASN A 110 7.73 4.76 11.97
N TYR A 111 6.78 5.70 11.87
CA TYR A 111 5.89 5.84 10.71
C TYR A 111 6.65 6.00 9.39
N LEU A 112 5.96 5.72 8.29
CA LEU A 112 6.42 6.13 6.98
C LEU A 112 6.47 7.66 6.90
N THR A 113 7.62 8.18 6.50
CA THR A 113 7.89 9.60 6.25
C THR A 113 7.18 10.07 4.98
N THR A 114 7.09 11.38 4.78
CA THR A 114 6.53 11.98 3.55
C THR A 114 7.25 11.47 2.30
N ASP A 115 8.59 11.43 2.32
CA ASP A 115 9.39 10.93 1.19
C ASP A 115 9.09 9.45 0.87
N GLU A 116 8.93 8.62 1.92
CA GLU A 116 8.62 7.19 1.75
C GLU A 116 7.24 7.00 1.11
N LYS A 117 6.27 7.86 1.44
CA LYS A 117 4.91 7.83 0.88
C LYS A 117 4.78 8.56 -0.47
N SER A 118 5.71 9.44 -0.81
CA SER A 118 5.62 10.28 -2.01
C SER A 118 5.45 9.46 -3.29
N LEU A 119 4.49 9.87 -4.10
CA LEU A 119 4.23 9.33 -5.44
C LEU A 119 4.79 10.22 -6.55
N GLU A 120 5.49 11.30 -6.21
CA GLU A 120 6.03 12.25 -7.19
C GLU A 120 6.86 11.55 -8.26
N LEU A 121 7.85 10.75 -7.85
CA LEU A 121 8.74 10.04 -8.77
C LEU A 121 7.98 8.98 -9.60
N PRO A 122 7.18 8.05 -9.01
CA PRO A 122 6.33 7.14 -9.78
C PRO A 122 5.39 7.81 -10.77
N LEU A 123 4.71 8.90 -10.37
CA LEU A 123 3.79 9.66 -11.23
C LEU A 123 4.53 10.34 -12.38
N ALA A 124 5.72 10.89 -12.11
CA ALA A 124 6.55 11.48 -13.15
C ALA A 124 7.00 10.43 -14.19
N TYR A 125 7.40 9.23 -13.74
CA TYR A 125 7.77 8.13 -14.65
C TYR A 125 6.58 7.64 -15.48
N GLU A 126 5.40 7.46 -14.88
CA GLU A 126 4.18 7.12 -15.61
C GLU A 126 3.84 8.20 -16.62
N PHE A 127 3.90 9.48 -16.24
CA PHE A 127 3.67 10.58 -17.17
C PHE A 127 4.64 10.54 -18.34
N MET A 128 5.94 10.31 -18.09
CA MET A 128 6.96 10.18 -19.15
C MET A 128 6.69 8.99 -20.08
N PHE A 129 6.23 7.86 -19.54
CA PHE A 129 5.84 6.70 -20.33
C PHE A 129 4.63 7.02 -21.24
N HIS A 130 3.58 7.62 -20.67
CA HIS A 130 2.40 8.05 -21.44
C HIS A 130 2.78 9.06 -22.51
N LYS A 131 3.57 10.08 -22.16
CA LYS A 131 4.09 11.07 -23.12
C LYS A 131 4.80 10.40 -24.29
N SER A 132 5.71 9.44 -24.03
CA SER A 132 6.44 8.73 -25.09
C SER A 132 5.53 7.89 -25.98
N LEU A 133 4.51 7.23 -25.41
CA LEU A 133 3.51 6.51 -26.19
C LEU A 133 2.71 7.44 -27.10
N MET A 134 2.31 8.60 -26.57
CA MET A 134 1.57 9.61 -27.32
C MET A 134 2.40 10.17 -28.48
N GLU A 135 3.67 10.56 -28.23
CA GLU A 135 4.56 11.08 -29.26
C GLU A 135 4.71 10.08 -30.42
N LYS A 136 4.90 8.79 -30.11
CA LYS A 136 4.96 7.71 -31.12
C LYS A 136 3.67 7.50 -31.90
N GLN A 137 2.52 7.81 -31.32
CA GLN A 137 1.22 7.73 -32.02
C GLN A 137 1.02 8.95 -32.92
N ILE A 138 1.39 10.15 -32.46
CA ILE A 138 1.31 11.40 -33.22
C ILE A 138 2.21 11.35 -34.46
N GLU A 139 3.44 10.81 -34.36
CA GLU A 139 4.33 10.59 -35.51
C GLU A 139 3.69 9.76 -36.63
N LYS A 140 2.67 8.96 -36.32
CA LYS A 140 1.96 8.09 -37.27
C LYS A 140 0.67 8.71 -37.81
N MET A 141 0.28 9.91 -37.38
CA MET A 141 -0.98 10.57 -37.75
C MET A 141 -0.71 11.82 -38.60
N THR A 142 -1.53 12.07 -39.63
CA THR A 142 -1.38 13.26 -40.48
C THR A 142 -2.10 14.48 -39.88
N PHE A 143 -1.31 15.51 -39.56
CA PHE A 143 -1.61 16.91 -39.21
C PHE A 143 -2.98 17.23 -38.59
N ASN A 144 -3.02 17.26 -37.26
CA ASN A 144 -4.04 17.99 -36.48
C ASN A 144 -3.46 18.47 -35.12
N ASP A 145 -2.33 19.18 -35.20
CA ASP A 145 -1.43 19.46 -34.07
C ASP A 145 -2.05 20.26 -32.90
N TYR A 146 -3.12 21.02 -33.14
CA TYR A 146 -3.73 21.90 -32.13
C TYR A 146 -4.50 21.13 -31.05
N LYS A 147 -5.32 20.12 -31.43
CA LYS A 147 -6.09 19.32 -30.47
C LYS A 147 -5.22 18.41 -29.57
N HIS A 148 -3.98 18.14 -30.00
CA HIS A 148 -3.03 17.32 -29.26
C HIS A 148 -2.39 18.07 -28.08
N ILE A 149 -2.13 19.38 -28.20
CA ILE A 149 -1.53 20.20 -27.12
C ILE A 149 -2.48 20.28 -25.92
N ASP A 150 -3.78 20.49 -26.15
CA ASP A 150 -4.78 20.51 -25.08
C ASP A 150 -4.89 19.16 -24.38
N THR A 151 -4.72 18.06 -25.13
CA THR A 151 -4.67 16.70 -24.56
C THR A 151 -3.44 16.51 -23.67
N TYR A 152 -2.27 16.98 -24.11
CA TYR A 152 -1.04 16.95 -23.28
C TYR A 152 -1.18 17.75 -21.99
N ASN A 153 -1.73 18.97 -22.07
CA ASN A 153 -1.95 19.81 -20.90
C ASN A 153 -2.97 19.17 -19.94
N GLY A 154 -4.05 18.57 -20.47
CA GLY A 154 -5.02 17.82 -19.67
C GLY A 154 -4.39 16.65 -18.91
N ILE A 155 -3.55 15.85 -19.59
CA ILE A 155 -2.83 14.72 -18.98
C ILE A 155 -1.81 15.20 -17.95
N ALA A 156 -1.00 16.21 -18.28
CA ALA A 156 -0.04 16.79 -17.35
C ALA A 156 -0.72 17.32 -16.08
N ASN A 157 -1.84 18.05 -16.23
CA ASN A 157 -2.63 18.56 -15.11
C ASN A 157 -3.21 17.43 -14.25
N TYR A 158 -3.64 16.32 -14.87
CA TYR A 158 -4.08 15.15 -14.11
C TYR A 158 -2.96 14.59 -13.23
N PHE A 159 -1.76 14.35 -13.79
CA PHE A 159 -0.62 13.84 -13.01
C PHE A 159 -0.19 14.81 -11.90
N VAL A 160 -0.12 16.11 -12.18
CA VAL A 160 0.18 17.14 -11.17
C VAL A 160 -0.84 17.11 -10.03
N ASN A 161 -2.13 16.99 -10.36
CA ASN A 161 -3.18 16.86 -9.34
C ASN A 161 -2.96 15.60 -8.49
N GLN A 162 -2.67 14.45 -9.10
CA GLN A 162 -2.41 13.20 -8.37
C GLN A 162 -1.20 13.31 -7.44
N ILE A 163 -0.13 14.00 -7.86
CA ILE A 163 1.04 14.28 -7.01
C ILE A 163 0.60 15.10 -5.80
N GLY A 164 -0.08 16.22 -6.04
CA GLY A 164 -0.56 17.10 -4.97
C GLY A 164 -1.53 16.42 -4.01
N ILE A 165 -2.32 15.44 -4.46
CA ILE A 165 -3.18 14.63 -3.57
C ILE A 165 -2.36 13.66 -2.72
N SER A 166 -1.32 13.05 -3.30
CA SER A 166 -0.45 12.11 -2.57
C SER A 166 0.29 12.75 -1.40
N GLU A 167 0.45 14.08 -1.44
CA GLU A 167 1.12 14.89 -0.41
C GLU A 167 0.16 15.42 0.68
N LYS A 168 -1.15 15.24 0.51
CA LYS A 168 -2.16 15.69 1.47
C LYS A 168 -2.20 14.83 2.74
N SER A 169 -2.82 15.36 3.78
CA SER A 169 -3.09 14.58 5.00
C SER A 169 -4.09 13.45 4.73
N GLU A 170 -4.08 12.42 5.58
CA GLU A 170 -4.93 11.23 5.43
C GLU A 170 -6.43 11.59 5.39
N ASN A 171 -6.87 12.57 6.20
CA ASN A 171 -8.23 13.08 6.20
C ASN A 171 -8.62 13.79 4.89
N GLU A 172 -7.70 14.53 4.31
CA GLU A 172 -7.92 15.23 3.03
C GLU A 172 -7.97 14.26 1.85
N ILE A 173 -7.16 13.20 1.90
CA ILE A 173 -7.20 12.12 0.91
C ILE A 173 -8.54 11.39 0.96
N GLY A 174 -9.05 11.08 2.17
CA GLY A 174 -10.38 10.49 2.34
C GLY A 174 -11.50 11.35 1.74
N LYS A 175 -11.44 12.68 1.92
CA LYS A 175 -12.39 13.62 1.26
C LYS A 175 -12.25 13.62 -0.26
N TYR A 176 -11.02 13.69 -0.77
CA TYR A 176 -10.77 13.62 -2.22
C TYR A 176 -11.33 12.34 -2.84
N GLN A 177 -11.19 11.19 -2.18
CA GLN A 177 -11.74 9.93 -2.68
C GLN A 177 -13.26 9.95 -2.84
N ILE A 178 -13.98 10.57 -1.89
CA ILE A 178 -15.43 10.73 -1.96
C ILE A 178 -15.81 11.58 -3.18
N THR A 179 -15.07 12.66 -3.45
CA THR A 179 -15.32 13.55 -4.58
C THR A 179 -14.89 12.96 -5.92
N TYR A 180 -13.73 12.29 -6.00
CA TYR A 180 -13.22 11.63 -7.21
C TYR A 180 -14.18 10.56 -7.73
N GLN A 181 -14.85 9.88 -6.81
CA GLN A 181 -15.89 8.90 -7.08
C GLN A 181 -17.16 9.50 -7.75
N GLN A 182 -17.33 10.82 -7.73
CA GLN A 182 -18.50 11.54 -8.26
C GLN A 182 -18.26 12.20 -9.65
N GLU A 183 -17.31 11.70 -10.44
CA GLU A 183 -17.08 12.02 -11.89
C GLU A 183 -16.31 13.31 -12.24
N GLU A 184 -15.87 14.12 -11.28
CA GLU A 184 -15.35 15.47 -11.60
C GLU A 184 -13.89 15.57 -12.13
N TYR A 185 -13.09 14.51 -12.03
CA TYR A 185 -11.63 14.60 -12.29
C TYR A 185 -11.13 13.79 -13.48
N LEU A 186 -12.03 13.21 -14.28
CA LEU A 186 -11.67 12.62 -15.57
C LEU A 186 -11.39 13.74 -16.58
N ILE A 187 -10.30 13.63 -17.34
CA ILE A 187 -10.02 14.57 -18.44
C ILE A 187 -11.14 14.36 -19.45
N LYS A 188 -12.08 15.31 -19.54
CA LYS A 188 -13.20 15.24 -20.47
C LYS A 188 -12.73 15.59 -21.87
N ILE A 189 -12.15 14.62 -22.55
CA ILE A 189 -11.90 14.69 -24.00
C ILE A 189 -13.12 14.12 -24.69
N ASN A 190 -13.77 14.90 -25.57
CA ASN A 190 -14.85 14.36 -26.39
C ASN A 190 -14.27 13.33 -27.38
N GLU A 191 -14.71 12.08 -27.27
CA GLU A 191 -14.29 10.98 -28.14
C GLU A 191 -14.56 11.29 -29.62
N GLU A 192 -15.68 11.94 -29.93
CA GLU A 192 -16.07 12.30 -31.29
C GLU A 192 -15.15 13.35 -31.91
N ASP A 193 -14.62 14.27 -31.09
CA ASP A 193 -13.76 15.37 -31.55
C ASP A 193 -12.28 14.98 -31.60
N ASN A 194 -11.86 14.02 -30.77
CA ASN A 194 -10.46 13.62 -30.61
C ASN A 194 -10.35 12.18 -30.05
N PHE A 195 -10.75 11.19 -30.86
CA PHE A 195 -10.69 9.77 -30.51
C PHE A 195 -9.31 9.33 -30.01
N THR A 196 -8.24 9.73 -30.72
CA THR A 196 -6.86 9.40 -30.32
C THR A 196 -6.52 9.99 -28.95
N GLY A 197 -6.83 11.27 -28.71
CA GLY A 197 -6.60 11.90 -27.42
C GLY A 197 -7.41 11.28 -26.30
N PHE A 198 -8.66 10.91 -26.57
CA PHE A 198 -9.54 10.20 -25.64
C PHE A 198 -8.99 8.82 -25.27
N GLN A 199 -8.58 8.01 -26.25
CA GLN A 199 -7.97 6.69 -25.99
C GLN A 199 -6.65 6.82 -25.21
N LEU A 200 -5.82 7.81 -25.54
CA LEU A 200 -4.57 8.07 -24.84
C LEU A 200 -4.80 8.53 -23.39
N ALA A 201 -5.74 9.46 -23.16
CA ALA A 201 -6.11 9.89 -21.82
C ALA A 201 -6.66 8.72 -21.01
N ASN A 202 -7.63 7.95 -21.54
CA ASN A 202 -8.20 6.80 -20.84
C ASN A 202 -7.19 5.68 -20.57
N SER A 203 -6.16 5.53 -21.40
CA SER A 203 -5.09 4.56 -21.14
C SER A 203 -4.18 4.95 -19.97
N GLY A 204 -4.06 6.24 -19.65
CA GLY A 204 -3.24 6.76 -18.54
C GLY A 204 -3.97 7.18 -17.29
N MET A 205 -5.30 7.16 -17.30
CA MET A 205 -6.14 7.49 -16.14
C MET A 205 -6.38 6.26 -15.26
N ILE A 206 -5.31 5.74 -14.67
CA ILE A 206 -5.43 4.80 -13.53
C ILE A 206 -5.91 5.61 -12.33
N ASN A 207 -6.90 5.11 -11.60
CA ASN A 207 -7.30 5.70 -10.31
C ASN A 207 -6.19 5.47 -9.28
N TYR A 208 -5.31 6.46 -9.11
CA TYR A 208 -4.22 6.41 -8.15
C TYR A 208 -4.69 6.53 -6.69
N ALA A 209 -5.94 6.90 -6.45
CA ALA A 209 -6.45 7.12 -5.10
C ALA A 209 -6.47 5.83 -4.25
N ASP A 210 -6.72 4.67 -4.87
CA ASP A 210 -6.67 3.38 -4.17
C ASP A 210 -5.24 3.02 -3.74
N TYR A 211 -4.23 3.45 -4.50
CA TYR A 211 -2.81 3.24 -4.21
C TYR A 211 -2.31 4.19 -3.12
N ILE A 212 -2.72 5.46 -3.19
CA ILE A 212 -2.46 6.48 -2.16
C ILE A 212 -3.00 6.00 -0.81
N GLN A 213 -4.22 5.45 -0.81
CA GLN A 213 -4.81 4.87 0.41
C GLN A 213 -3.99 3.71 0.96
N GLU A 214 -3.51 2.82 0.09
CA GLU A 214 -2.76 1.65 0.50
C GLU A 214 -1.39 1.97 1.12
N LEU A 215 -0.73 3.05 0.67
CA LEU A 215 0.48 3.58 1.30
C LEU A 215 0.17 4.17 2.70
N ASN A 216 -0.95 4.86 2.84
CA ASN A 216 -1.37 5.40 4.13
C ASN A 216 -1.86 4.31 5.11
N GLU A 217 -2.50 3.24 4.60
CA GLU A 217 -2.91 2.08 5.39
C GLU A 217 -1.71 1.42 6.12
N THR A 218 -0.49 1.50 5.56
CA THR A 218 0.72 0.99 6.23
C THR A 218 1.03 1.72 7.53
N ASN A 219 0.82 3.03 7.63
CA ASN A 219 0.98 3.76 8.89
C ASN A 219 -0.02 3.28 9.95
N ASN A 220 -1.21 2.87 9.53
CA ASN A 220 -2.20 2.28 10.43
C ASN A 220 -1.80 0.88 10.90
N ILE A 221 -1.15 0.09 10.04
CA ILE A 221 -0.54 -1.17 10.47
C ILE A 221 0.61 -0.90 11.46
N ILE A 222 1.43 0.14 11.25
CA ILE A 222 2.47 0.57 12.21
C ILE A 222 1.84 0.98 13.56
N ASN A 223 0.71 1.67 13.57
CA ASN A 223 -0.06 1.98 14.79
C ASN A 223 -0.44 0.71 15.56
N ILE A 224 -1.03 -0.28 14.88
CA ILE A 224 -1.38 -1.58 15.49
C ILE A 224 -0.11 -2.27 16.01
N THR A 225 0.96 -2.32 15.21
CA THR A 225 2.24 -2.90 15.62
C THR A 225 2.75 -2.24 16.90
N ASN A 226 2.82 -0.90 16.94
CA ASN A 226 3.30 -0.18 18.12
C ASN A 226 2.41 -0.38 19.34
N TYR A 227 1.10 -0.47 19.17
CA TYR A 227 0.20 -0.86 20.25
C TYR A 227 0.52 -2.25 20.79
N ILE A 228 0.76 -3.24 19.93
CA ILE A 228 1.11 -4.61 20.36
C ILE A 228 2.48 -4.62 21.06
N LEU A 229 3.47 -3.92 20.54
CA LEU A 229 4.84 -3.90 21.07
C LEU A 229 4.94 -3.17 22.41
N THR A 230 4.15 -2.13 22.63
CA THR A 230 4.25 -1.25 23.81
C THR A 230 3.09 -1.38 24.80
N ASN A 231 1.99 -2.00 24.38
CA ASN A 231 0.70 -2.01 25.08
C ASN A 231 0.12 -0.61 25.38
N ASP A 232 0.57 0.43 24.65
CA ASP A 232 0.13 1.81 24.85
C ASP A 232 -0.99 2.17 23.86
N LYS A 233 -2.20 2.33 24.38
CA LYS A 233 -3.41 2.69 23.61
C LYS A 233 -3.30 4.03 22.88
N LYS A 234 -2.34 4.90 23.23
CA LYS A 234 -2.15 6.16 22.48
C LYS A 234 -1.82 5.91 21.01
N HIS A 235 -1.21 4.78 20.67
CA HIS A 235 -0.91 4.39 19.28
C HIS A 235 -2.16 4.04 18.48
N LEU A 236 -3.32 3.89 19.14
CA LEU A 236 -4.60 3.64 18.48
C LEU A 236 -5.43 4.92 18.32
N LYS A 237 -5.02 6.04 18.95
CA LYS A 237 -5.67 7.34 18.76
C LYS A 237 -5.35 7.85 17.35
N ASP A 238 -6.38 8.25 16.62
CA ASP A 238 -6.33 8.80 15.25
C ASP A 238 -6.04 7.80 14.11
N VAL A 239 -6.11 6.49 14.37
CA VAL A 239 -6.10 5.48 13.28
C VAL A 239 -7.31 5.72 12.37
N PHE A 240 -7.06 6.14 11.12
CA PHE A 240 -8.05 6.50 10.09
C PHE A 240 -8.96 7.72 10.37
N GLY A 241 -8.65 8.60 11.33
CA GLY A 241 -9.44 9.82 11.56
C GLY A 241 -10.90 9.57 11.99
N LEU A 242 -11.17 8.41 12.60
CA LEU A 242 -12.50 8.01 13.05
C LEU A 242 -12.53 7.95 14.57
N ASN A 243 -13.60 8.52 15.15
CA ASN A 243 -13.88 8.46 16.58
C ASN A 243 -13.79 7.01 17.10
N ASP A 244 -13.14 6.88 18.25
CA ASP A 244 -12.73 5.73 19.11
C ASP A 244 -13.45 4.35 19.06
N ASP A 245 -14.48 4.10 18.24
CA ASP A 245 -15.43 2.99 18.44
C ASP A 245 -15.35 1.82 17.42
N LYS A 246 -14.21 1.54 16.76
CA LYS A 246 -14.14 0.53 15.68
C LYS A 246 -12.92 -0.42 15.67
N ILE A 247 -12.37 -0.74 16.85
CA ILE A 247 -11.29 -1.73 17.00
C ILE A 247 -11.86 -3.02 17.59
N GLU A 248 -11.84 -4.10 16.81
CA GLU A 248 -12.18 -5.45 17.27
C GLU A 248 -10.90 -6.19 17.65
N LEU A 249 -10.74 -6.47 18.94
CA LEU A 249 -9.64 -7.27 19.47
C LEU A 249 -10.10 -8.72 19.57
N GLY A 250 -9.56 -9.58 18.71
CA GLY A 250 -9.71 -11.03 18.78
C GLY A 250 -8.47 -11.72 19.36
N ASP A 251 -8.63 -12.99 19.73
CA ASP A 251 -7.53 -13.84 20.23
C ASP A 251 -6.48 -14.15 19.16
N ASP A 252 -6.90 -14.19 17.89
CA ASP A 252 -6.10 -14.60 16.72
C ASP A 252 -6.04 -13.51 15.62
N GLU A 253 -6.70 -12.36 15.82
CA GLU A 253 -6.64 -11.21 14.90
C GLU A 253 -6.91 -9.90 15.66
N ILE A 254 -6.18 -8.84 15.32
CA ILE A 254 -6.60 -7.47 15.64
C ILE A 254 -7.15 -6.87 14.38
N CYS A 255 -8.42 -6.50 14.42
CA CYS A 255 -9.10 -5.96 13.26
C CYS A 255 -9.55 -4.54 13.51
N ILE A 256 -9.27 -3.69 12.54
CA ILE A 256 -9.76 -2.32 12.52
C ILE A 256 -10.79 -2.25 11.39
N LEU A 257 -12.02 -1.87 11.74
CA LEU A 257 -13.07 -1.64 10.75
C LEU A 257 -12.81 -0.31 10.07
N ILE A 258 -12.51 -0.35 8.78
CA ILE A 258 -12.36 0.84 7.95
C ILE A 258 -13.71 1.11 7.27
N PRO A 259 -14.40 2.20 7.60
CA PRO A 259 -15.48 2.69 6.76
C PRO A 259 -14.85 3.18 5.45
N LYS A 260 -15.05 2.43 4.38
CA LYS A 260 -14.75 2.89 3.02
C LYS A 260 -15.97 3.60 2.45
N PRO A 261 -15.82 4.67 1.66
CA PRO A 261 -16.96 5.41 1.11
C PRO A 261 -17.87 4.61 0.14
N ARG A 262 -17.51 3.37 -0.24
CA ARG A 262 -18.23 2.59 -1.26
C ARG A 262 -18.28 1.07 -1.07
N ARG A 263 -17.84 0.54 0.07
CA ARG A 263 -17.93 -0.89 0.35
C ARG A 263 -18.40 -1.06 1.77
N ASN A 264 -19.24 -2.06 2.03
CA ASN A 264 -19.51 -2.51 3.41
C ASN A 264 -18.20 -2.50 4.20
N GLU A 265 -18.25 -2.09 5.47
CA GLU A 265 -17.09 -1.93 6.34
C GLU A 265 -16.00 -2.97 6.04
N THR A 266 -14.87 -2.52 5.48
CA THR A 266 -13.75 -3.42 5.23
C THR A 266 -13.01 -3.61 6.54
N LYS A 267 -13.10 -4.82 7.09
CA LYS A 267 -12.40 -5.22 8.30
C LYS A 267 -10.94 -5.52 7.96
N ASN A 268 -10.04 -4.58 8.28
CA ASN A 268 -8.61 -4.77 8.09
C ASN A 268 -8.04 -5.51 9.31
N CYS A 269 -7.82 -6.80 9.15
CA CYS A 269 -7.29 -7.68 10.19
C CYS A 269 -5.79 -7.91 10.08
N VAL A 270 -5.04 -7.51 11.10
CA VAL A 270 -3.72 -8.07 11.35
C VAL A 270 -3.90 -9.39 12.08
N TYR A 271 -3.69 -10.48 11.36
CA TYR A 271 -3.72 -11.83 11.93
C TYR A 271 -2.53 -12.01 12.88
N LEU A 272 -2.83 -12.52 14.09
CA LEU A 272 -1.91 -12.69 15.19
C LEU A 272 -1.35 -14.11 15.21
#